data_AF-A0A2P5WFI8-F1
#
_entry.id   AF-A0A2P5WFI8-F1
#
_cell.length_a   1.000
_cell.length_b   1.000
_cell.length_c   1.000
_cell.angle_alpha   90.00
_cell.angle_beta   90.00
_cell.angle_gamma   90.00
#
_symmetry.space_group_name_H-M   'P 1'
#
loop_
_entity.id
_entity.type
_entity.pdbx_description
1 polymer ?
#
loop_
_entity_poly.entity_id
_entity_poly.type
_entity_poly.pdbx_seq_one_letter_code
_entity_poly.pdbx_strand_id
1 'polypeptide(L)'
;MKRLRRNPDESDPETNPDPDGEGSFSKDQHERKCGLSSMKMMGFFVVALMVVSVVFSVSIVLQDPPSDGVLESGKNVRFLDVMESSKEEQVLEVQPQKKADERIGIQIRVFDTGTGPFQHVLDQIIACTLKENLLPDISTEKPIINQSQKSKAVLVTSLSGGYFERLRDMYWEHPTVTGEVIGFYQPSHEEYQQTEKQFHNRKAWAEMYLLSLTDVLITSSWSTFGYVAQSLGGLKPWILYKPENRTAPDPPCGRVMSMEPCFHAPPFYDCKAKRGIDTGAVVPHVRHCEDMSWGLKLVDNGSELKA
;
A
#
# COMPACT_ATOMS: atom_id res chain seq x y z
N MET A 1 54.74 -34.08 19.53
CA MET A 1 55.71 -34.43 18.47
C MET A 1 56.19 -33.14 17.80
N LYS A 2 57.52 -32.96 17.67
CA LYS A 2 58.27 -32.05 16.77
C LYS A 2 57.84 -30.56 16.77
N ARG A 3 58.51 -29.63 17.46
CA ARG A 3 59.83 -29.00 17.18
C ARG A 3 60.14 -28.82 15.68
N LEU A 4 60.09 -27.58 15.21
CA LEU A 4 61.09 -27.04 14.30
C LEU A 4 61.45 -25.61 14.74
N ARG A 5 62.68 -25.45 15.25
CA ARG A 5 63.43 -24.18 15.29
C ARG A 5 64.25 -24.09 14.01
N ARG A 6 64.36 -22.89 13.43
CA ARG A 6 65.56 -22.43 12.73
C ARG A 6 65.77 -20.95 13.04
N ASN A 7 67.05 -20.59 13.20
CA ASN A 7 67.61 -19.49 13.98
C ASN A 7 67.95 -18.23 13.12
N PRO A 8 68.38 -17.12 13.77
CA PRO A 8 68.21 -15.72 13.33
C PRO A 8 69.52 -15.04 12.86
N ASP A 9 69.38 -13.86 12.24
CA ASP A 9 70.35 -12.75 12.09
C ASP A 9 69.48 -11.50 11.75
N GLU A 10 69.69 -10.24 12.11
CA GLU A 10 70.60 -9.51 13.01
C GLU A 10 70.08 -8.05 12.96
N SER A 11 69.75 -7.43 14.10
CA SER A 11 69.89 -5.99 14.44
C SER A 11 68.96 -5.58 15.59
N ASP A 12 69.55 -5.56 16.78
CA ASP A 12 69.08 -4.95 18.02
C ASP A 12 69.78 -3.56 18.17
N PRO A 13 69.24 -2.58 18.94
CA PRO A 13 69.25 -2.72 20.39
C PRO A 13 67.98 -2.30 21.14
N GLU A 14 67.69 -3.15 22.12
CA GLU A 14 66.85 -2.98 23.31
C GLU A 14 67.08 -1.66 24.07
N THR A 15 66.01 -1.14 24.67
CA THR A 15 65.92 -0.96 26.14
C THR A 15 64.44 -1.05 26.59
N ASN A 16 64.11 -2.02 27.43
CA ASN A 16 62.80 -2.31 28.09
C ASN A 16 62.80 -1.79 29.57
N PRO A 17 61.75 -1.95 30.44
CA PRO A 17 60.41 -2.60 30.30
C PRO A 17 59.16 -1.87 30.92
N ASP A 18 57.95 -2.29 30.46
CA ASP A 18 56.60 -2.55 31.07
C ASP A 18 56.11 -1.92 32.42
N PRO A 19 54.78 -1.85 32.76
CA PRO A 19 53.63 -2.63 32.22
C PRO A 19 52.28 -1.87 32.02
N ASP A 20 51.28 -2.64 31.56
CA ASP A 20 49.81 -2.49 31.71
C ASP A 20 49.04 -1.50 30.80
N GLY A 21 48.46 -2.07 29.73
CA GLY A 21 47.46 -1.43 28.88
C GLY A 21 46.03 -1.80 29.25
N GLU A 22 45.34 -0.91 29.97
CA GLU A 22 43.89 -0.73 29.89
C GLU A 22 43.61 0.72 29.44
N GLY A 23 43.06 0.89 28.23
CA GLY A 23 42.86 2.20 27.61
C GLY A 23 41.44 2.38 27.08
N SER A 24 40.66 3.13 27.84
CA SER A 24 39.30 3.62 27.57
C SER A 24 39.16 4.35 26.22
N PHE A 25 38.12 4.03 25.45
CA PHE A 25 37.73 4.83 24.29
C PHE A 25 36.99 6.11 24.72
N SER A 26 37.57 7.24 24.32
CA SER A 26 37.19 8.61 24.68
C SER A 26 35.78 9.02 24.29
N LYS A 27 35.20 9.74 25.25
CA LYS A 27 34.10 10.70 25.12
C LYS A 27 34.67 11.94 24.42
N ASP A 28 34.11 12.37 23.29
CA ASP A 28 34.44 13.68 22.71
C ASP A 28 33.18 14.53 22.55
N GLN A 29 33.22 15.63 23.30
CA GLN A 29 32.15 16.60 23.51
C GLN A 29 32.53 17.83 22.69
N HIS A 30 31.87 18.05 21.56
CA HIS A 30 32.05 19.29 20.81
C HIS A 30 31.11 20.37 21.35
N GLU A 31 31.70 21.33 22.05
CA GLU A 31 31.06 22.57 22.49
C GLU A 31 30.41 23.31 21.30
N ARG A 32 29.18 23.81 21.50
CA ARG A 32 28.69 25.05 20.90
C ARG A 32 27.98 25.87 21.98
N LYS A 33 28.44 27.12 22.11
CA LYS A 33 28.16 28.09 23.16
C LYS A 33 26.68 28.40 23.38
N CYS A 34 26.35 28.61 24.65
CA CYS A 34 25.09 29.11 25.22
C CYS A 34 24.74 30.51 24.70
N GLY A 35 23.62 30.64 23.98
CA GLY A 35 22.97 31.90 23.65
C GLY A 35 21.48 31.78 23.94
N LEU A 36 20.97 32.63 24.83
CA LEU A 36 19.58 32.75 25.32
C LEU A 36 19.09 31.61 26.23
N SER A 37 18.82 31.95 27.49
CA SER A 37 18.34 31.02 28.54
C SER A 37 17.15 30.17 28.05
N SER A 38 17.39 28.86 27.92
CA SER A 38 16.43 27.82 27.48
C SER A 38 15.09 27.85 28.24
N MET A 39 15.09 28.32 29.49
CA MET A 39 13.88 28.41 30.32
C MET A 39 12.92 29.53 29.88
N LYS A 40 13.43 30.62 29.30
CA LYS A 40 12.59 31.72 28.79
C LYS A 40 11.95 31.38 27.43
N MET A 41 12.66 30.60 26.61
CA MET A 41 12.14 30.06 25.34
C MET A 41 10.97 29.09 25.57
N MET A 42 11.12 28.15 26.51
CA MET A 42 10.04 27.22 26.86
C MET A 42 8.78 27.96 27.34
N GLY A 43 8.94 29.01 28.14
CA GLY A 43 7.82 29.87 28.57
C GLY A 43 7.13 30.59 27.41
N PHE A 44 7.91 31.13 26.46
CA PHE A 44 7.35 31.77 25.26
C PHE A 44 6.58 30.78 24.37
N PHE A 45 7.09 29.56 24.21
CA PHE A 45 6.41 28.51 23.43
C PHE A 45 5.08 28.09 24.06
N VAL A 46 5.03 27.93 25.39
CA VAL A 46 3.79 27.56 26.09
C VAL A 46 2.76 28.69 25.99
N VAL A 47 3.17 29.94 26.20
CA VAL A 47 2.27 31.11 26.06
C VAL A 47 1.78 31.25 24.62
N ALA A 48 2.66 31.06 23.62
CA ALA A 48 2.27 31.10 22.22
C ALA A 48 1.26 29.99 21.86
N LEU A 49 1.47 28.76 22.34
CA LEU A 49 0.54 27.65 22.10
C LEU A 49 -0.82 27.89 22.77
N MET A 50 -0.83 28.47 23.97
CA MET A 50 -2.08 28.84 24.64
C MET A 50 -2.83 29.93 23.87
N VAL A 51 -2.13 30.99 23.43
CA VAL A 51 -2.73 32.06 22.61
C VAL A 51 -3.26 31.51 21.29
N VAL A 52 -2.51 30.64 20.61
CA VAL A 52 -2.96 30.00 19.37
C VAL A 52 -4.20 29.14 19.62
N SER A 53 -4.27 28.40 20.72
CA SER A 53 -5.45 27.58 21.05
C SER A 53 -6.71 28.43 21.30
N VAL A 54 -6.56 29.58 21.97
CA VAL A 54 -7.66 30.49 22.27
C VAL A 54 -8.09 31.21 20.99
N VAL A 55 -7.15 31.69 20.19
CA VAL A 55 -7.45 32.32 18.89
C VAL A 55 -8.13 31.33 17.96
N PHE A 56 -7.66 30.07 17.90
CA PHE A 56 -8.28 29.04 17.06
C PHE A 56 -9.70 28.69 17.55
N SER A 57 -9.91 28.59 18.85
CA SER A 57 -11.23 28.34 19.44
C SER A 57 -12.19 29.51 19.21
N VAL A 58 -11.71 30.75 19.37
CA VAL A 58 -12.50 31.96 19.11
C VAL A 58 -12.78 32.14 17.62
N SER A 59 -11.84 31.81 16.74
CA SER A 59 -12.06 31.78 15.28
C SER A 59 -13.08 30.72 14.86
N ILE A 60 -13.12 29.57 15.53
CA ILE A 60 -14.16 28.54 15.29
C ILE A 60 -15.53 28.99 15.83
N VAL A 61 -15.56 29.71 16.96
CA VAL A 61 -16.81 30.08 17.65
C VAL A 61 -17.43 31.38 17.11
N LEU A 62 -16.63 32.34 16.62
CA LEU A 62 -17.11 33.62 16.06
C LEU A 62 -17.32 33.60 14.55
N GLN A 63 -16.96 32.51 13.88
CA GLN A 63 -17.25 32.32 12.47
C GLN A 63 -18.56 31.54 12.38
N ASP A 64 -19.67 32.24 12.15
CA ASP A 64 -20.90 31.62 11.68
C ASP A 64 -20.53 30.65 10.54
N PRO A 65 -20.87 29.36 10.63
CA PRO A 65 -20.45 28.41 9.61
C PRO A 65 -21.12 28.80 8.30
N PRO A 66 -20.38 29.04 7.21
CA PRO A 66 -21.00 28.93 5.91
C PRO A 66 -21.37 27.45 5.76
N SER A 67 -22.66 27.15 5.96
CA SER A 67 -23.29 25.98 5.35
C SER A 67 -22.93 26.02 3.86
N ASP A 68 -22.44 24.90 3.36
CA ASP A 68 -22.16 24.64 1.94
C ASP A 68 -20.99 25.44 1.34
N GLY A 69 -19.76 25.04 1.68
CA GLY A 69 -18.57 25.66 1.10
C GLY A 69 -17.23 24.99 1.35
N VAL A 70 -17.18 23.66 1.60
CA VAL A 70 -15.91 22.92 1.71
C VAL A 70 -15.89 21.75 0.72
N LEU A 71 -16.10 22.08 -0.56
CA LEU A 71 -15.58 21.32 -1.69
C LEU A 71 -15.30 22.27 -2.86
N GLU A 72 -14.61 23.38 -2.61
CA GLU A 72 -14.23 24.29 -3.69
C GLU A 72 -12.86 24.99 -3.57
N SER A 73 -11.97 24.50 -2.70
CA SER A 73 -10.56 24.94 -2.70
C SER A 73 -9.60 23.90 -3.30
N GLY A 74 -10.12 22.78 -3.79
CA GLY A 74 -9.38 21.76 -4.56
C GLY A 74 -9.67 21.78 -6.07
N LYS A 75 -10.48 22.72 -6.58
CA LYS A 75 -10.88 22.77 -8.00
C LYS A 75 -9.90 23.47 -8.94
N ASN A 76 -8.80 24.03 -8.44
CA ASN A 76 -7.81 24.74 -9.27
C ASN A 76 -6.45 24.04 -9.39
N VAL A 77 -6.31 22.80 -8.91
CA VAL A 77 -5.35 21.88 -9.53
C VAL A 77 -6.16 21.05 -10.50
N ARG A 78 -6.24 21.49 -11.77
CA ARG A 78 -6.88 20.64 -12.77
C ARG A 78 -6.04 19.37 -12.86
N PHE A 79 -6.65 18.23 -12.55
CA PHE A 79 -6.07 16.91 -12.75
C PHE A 79 -5.56 16.74 -14.20
N LEU A 80 -6.18 17.44 -15.15
CA LEU A 80 -5.71 17.59 -16.53
C LEU A 80 -4.29 18.18 -16.61
N ASP A 81 -3.94 19.20 -15.81
CA ASP A 81 -2.60 19.81 -15.82
C ASP A 81 -1.50 18.84 -15.34
N VAL A 82 -1.87 17.85 -14.51
CA VAL A 82 -0.95 16.80 -14.03
C VAL A 82 -0.75 15.71 -15.10
N MET A 83 -1.79 15.36 -15.84
CA MET A 83 -1.71 14.42 -16.95
C MET A 83 -1.05 15.04 -18.19
N GLU A 84 -1.24 16.34 -18.43
CA GLU A 84 -0.69 17.09 -19.56
C GLU A 84 0.83 17.30 -19.45
N SER A 85 1.38 17.27 -18.23
CA SER A 85 2.83 17.23 -17.99
C SER A 85 3.50 15.90 -18.38
N SER A 86 2.72 14.85 -18.70
CA SER A 86 3.20 13.50 -19.00
C SER A 86 2.82 13.15 -20.44
N LYS A 87 3.52 13.76 -21.40
CA LYS A 87 3.48 13.51 -22.87
C LYS A 87 2.46 12.46 -23.35
N GLU A 88 1.39 12.95 -24.00
CA GLU A 88 0.50 12.39 -25.04
C GLU A 88 0.09 10.90 -25.12
N GLU A 89 0.66 9.96 -24.37
CA GLU A 89 0.35 8.53 -24.49
C GLU A 89 -0.75 8.08 -23.50
N GLN A 90 -0.84 8.70 -22.32
CA GLN A 90 -1.77 8.28 -21.26
C GLN A 90 -3.21 8.77 -21.43
N VAL A 91 -3.44 9.87 -22.15
CA VAL A 91 -4.80 10.37 -22.42
C VAL A 91 -5.56 9.40 -23.33
N LEU A 92 -4.86 8.57 -24.11
CA LEU A 92 -5.48 7.55 -24.95
C LEU A 92 -5.87 6.28 -24.18
N GLU A 93 -5.22 5.94 -23.07
CA GLU A 93 -5.55 4.73 -22.27
C GLU A 93 -6.63 4.95 -21.19
N VAL A 94 -6.78 6.18 -20.66
CA VAL A 94 -7.83 6.49 -19.67
C VAL A 94 -9.23 6.52 -20.33
N GLN A 95 -9.32 6.86 -21.61
CA GLN A 95 -10.61 6.92 -22.34
C GLN A 95 -11.27 5.55 -22.58
N PRO A 96 -10.55 4.48 -22.98
CA PRO A 96 -11.09 3.14 -23.10
C PRO A 96 -11.76 2.62 -21.83
N GLN A 97 -11.19 2.89 -20.65
CA GLN A 97 -11.78 2.49 -19.36
C GLN A 97 -13.14 3.16 -19.10
N LYS A 98 -13.32 4.40 -19.55
CA LYS A 98 -14.55 5.15 -19.32
C LYS A 98 -15.76 4.60 -20.09
N LYS A 99 -15.50 3.86 -21.18
CA LYS A 99 -16.51 3.33 -22.11
C LYS A 99 -16.97 1.90 -21.77
N ALA A 100 -16.24 1.17 -20.94
CA ALA A 100 -16.62 -0.19 -20.56
C ALA A 100 -17.88 -0.20 -19.68
N ASP A 101 -18.67 -1.28 -19.79
CA ASP A 101 -19.89 -1.48 -19.00
C ASP A 101 -19.58 -1.81 -17.53
N GLU A 102 -18.43 -2.44 -17.27
CA GLU A 102 -17.93 -2.75 -15.93
C GLU A 102 -16.41 -2.56 -15.86
N ARG A 103 -15.93 -1.95 -14.77
CA ARG A 103 -14.51 -1.68 -14.53
C ARG A 103 -14.01 -2.48 -13.34
N ILE A 104 -12.95 -3.24 -13.54
CA ILE A 104 -12.36 -4.11 -12.52
C ILE A 104 -10.95 -3.62 -12.22
N GLY A 105 -10.69 -3.23 -10.98
CA GLY A 105 -9.36 -2.91 -10.49
C GLY A 105 -8.68 -4.15 -9.91
N ILE A 106 -7.44 -4.43 -10.31
CA ILE A 106 -6.61 -5.49 -9.74
C ILE A 106 -5.32 -4.86 -9.21
N GLN A 107 -5.27 -4.71 -7.89
CA GLN A 107 -4.11 -4.19 -7.18
C GLN A 107 -3.21 -5.34 -6.74
N ILE A 108 -2.02 -5.45 -7.35
CA ILE A 108 -1.07 -6.53 -7.14
C ILE A 108 0.16 -6.01 -6.39
N ARG A 109 0.34 -6.49 -5.16
CA ARG A 109 1.56 -6.27 -4.37
C ARG A 109 2.04 -7.60 -3.82
N VAL A 110 3.23 -8.01 -4.24
CA VAL A 110 3.88 -9.22 -3.73
C VAL A 110 5.00 -8.83 -2.77
N PHE A 111 4.97 -9.40 -1.57
CA PHE A 111 6.01 -9.22 -0.54
C PHE A 111 6.95 -10.44 -0.54
N ASP A 112 7.77 -10.58 -1.58
CA ASP A 112 8.82 -11.61 -1.73
C ASP A 112 10.14 -10.89 -2.09
N THR A 113 11.27 -11.56 -1.89
CA THR A 113 12.61 -11.03 -2.24
C THR A 113 12.96 -11.23 -3.71
N GLY A 114 12.27 -12.13 -4.41
CA GLY A 114 12.45 -12.33 -5.86
C GLY A 114 11.80 -11.22 -6.70
N THR A 115 12.40 -10.95 -7.85
CA THR A 115 11.77 -10.13 -8.90
C THR A 115 10.76 -11.00 -9.65
N GLY A 116 9.46 -10.76 -9.41
CA GLY A 116 8.38 -11.46 -10.13
C GLY A 116 8.37 -11.18 -11.64
N PRO A 117 7.31 -11.60 -12.36
CA PRO A 117 6.06 -12.15 -11.85
C PRO A 117 6.22 -13.58 -11.33
N PHE A 118 5.38 -13.96 -10.37
CA PHE A 118 5.34 -15.33 -9.85
C PHE A 118 4.10 -16.06 -10.36
N GLN A 119 4.30 -17.30 -10.86
CA GLN A 119 3.20 -18.10 -11.42
C GLN A 119 2.07 -18.31 -10.40
N HIS A 120 2.41 -18.66 -9.15
CA HIS A 120 1.40 -18.89 -8.10
C HIS A 120 0.54 -17.65 -7.79
N VAL A 121 1.06 -16.44 -7.97
CA VAL A 121 0.28 -15.20 -7.81
C VAL A 121 -0.65 -15.01 -9.02
N LEU A 122 -0.16 -15.28 -10.23
CA LEU A 122 -1.01 -15.25 -11.42
C LEU A 122 -2.15 -16.27 -11.33
N ASP A 123 -1.83 -17.51 -10.95
CA ASP A 123 -2.81 -18.59 -10.76
C ASP A 123 -3.85 -18.19 -9.70
N GLN A 124 -3.42 -17.58 -8.61
CA GLN A 124 -4.31 -17.06 -7.57
C GLN A 124 -5.24 -15.96 -8.09
N ILE A 125 -4.73 -15.01 -8.89
CA ILE A 125 -5.54 -13.95 -9.50
C ILE A 125 -6.60 -14.55 -10.41
N ILE A 126 -6.21 -15.47 -11.29
CA ILE A 126 -7.13 -16.17 -12.21
C ILE A 126 -8.17 -16.97 -11.42
N ALA A 127 -7.74 -17.74 -10.42
CA ALA A 127 -8.64 -18.53 -9.60
C ALA A 127 -9.64 -17.64 -8.84
N CYS A 128 -9.21 -16.48 -8.30
CA CYS A 128 -10.09 -15.52 -7.65
C CYS A 128 -11.11 -14.93 -8.62
N THR A 129 -10.66 -14.44 -9.78
CA THR A 129 -11.55 -13.75 -10.74
C THR A 129 -12.58 -14.70 -11.35
N LEU A 130 -12.19 -15.95 -11.63
CA LEU A 130 -13.12 -16.97 -12.15
C LEU A 130 -14.09 -17.45 -11.07
N LYS A 131 -13.59 -17.78 -9.87
CA LYS A 131 -14.43 -18.30 -8.77
C LYS A 131 -15.50 -17.32 -8.35
N GLU A 132 -15.16 -16.03 -8.29
CA GLU A 132 -16.08 -14.97 -7.87
C GLU A 132 -16.83 -14.33 -9.06
N ASN A 133 -16.76 -14.92 -10.26
CA ASN A 133 -17.43 -14.48 -11.50
C ASN A 133 -17.14 -13.02 -11.88
N LEU A 134 -15.93 -12.53 -11.56
CA LEU A 134 -15.49 -11.19 -11.91
C LEU A 134 -15.05 -11.13 -13.38
N LEU A 135 -14.31 -12.15 -13.82
CA LEU A 135 -13.93 -12.34 -15.22
C LEU A 135 -14.47 -13.67 -15.74
N PRO A 136 -14.83 -13.75 -17.03
CA PRO A 136 -15.35 -14.98 -17.62
C PRO A 136 -14.24 -15.99 -17.90
N ASP A 137 -14.59 -17.26 -17.91
CA ASP A 137 -13.68 -18.32 -18.36
C ASP A 137 -13.36 -18.18 -19.86
N ILE A 138 -12.26 -18.79 -20.30
CA ILE A 138 -11.83 -18.79 -21.69
C ILE A 138 -12.12 -20.14 -22.36
N SER A 139 -12.47 -20.10 -23.65
CA SER A 139 -12.68 -21.30 -24.46
C SER A 139 -11.44 -21.62 -25.26
N THR A 140 -10.94 -22.85 -25.16
CA THR A 140 -9.90 -23.42 -26.05
C THR A 140 -10.50 -24.05 -27.31
N GLU A 141 -11.82 -24.20 -27.38
CA GLU A 141 -12.55 -24.69 -28.55
C GLU A 141 -13.03 -23.55 -29.47
N LYS A 142 -13.54 -23.89 -30.67
CA LYS A 142 -13.89 -22.98 -31.78
C LYS A 142 -14.59 -21.68 -31.33
N PRO A 143 -14.35 -20.55 -32.04
CA PRO A 143 -14.85 -19.23 -31.63
C PRO A 143 -16.37 -19.21 -31.47
N ILE A 144 -16.82 -18.69 -30.33
CA ILE A 144 -18.23 -18.45 -30.04
C ILE A 144 -18.73 -17.34 -30.97
N ILE A 145 -19.74 -17.66 -31.79
CA ILE A 145 -20.29 -16.76 -32.82
C ILE A 145 -21.18 -15.68 -32.19
N ASN A 146 -21.68 -15.89 -30.97
CA ASN A 146 -22.53 -14.94 -30.27
C ASN A 146 -21.69 -14.01 -29.39
N GLN A 147 -21.26 -12.89 -29.95
CA GLN A 147 -20.65 -11.81 -29.18
C GLN A 147 -21.70 -11.16 -28.27
N SER A 148 -21.38 -11.06 -26.99
CA SER A 148 -22.14 -10.23 -26.05
C SER A 148 -21.91 -8.76 -26.38
N GLN A 149 -22.90 -7.91 -26.13
CA GLN A 149 -22.72 -6.46 -26.21
C GLN A 149 -22.03 -5.88 -24.96
N LYS A 150 -21.73 -6.72 -23.96
CA LYS A 150 -21.08 -6.31 -22.71
C LYS A 150 -19.57 -6.30 -22.84
N SER A 151 -18.96 -5.28 -22.26
CA SER A 151 -17.53 -5.03 -22.23
C SER A 151 -17.03 -4.78 -20.81
N LYS A 152 -15.87 -5.35 -20.46
CA LYS A 152 -15.21 -5.10 -19.18
C LYS A 152 -13.83 -4.49 -19.40
N ALA A 153 -13.48 -3.50 -18.59
CA ALA A 153 -12.14 -2.92 -18.56
C ALA A 153 -11.44 -3.32 -17.25
N VAL A 154 -10.27 -3.96 -17.37
CA VAL A 154 -9.47 -4.43 -16.24
C VAL A 154 -8.26 -3.53 -16.09
N LEU A 155 -8.21 -2.77 -15.01
CA LEU A 155 -7.08 -1.94 -14.62
C LEU A 155 -6.17 -2.75 -13.69
N VAL A 156 -4.95 -3.03 -14.14
CA VAL A 156 -3.94 -3.76 -13.37
C VAL A 156 -2.87 -2.78 -12.87
N THR A 157 -2.63 -2.76 -11.56
CA THR A 157 -1.53 -1.98 -10.97
C THR A 157 -0.56 -2.94 -10.27
N SER A 158 0.70 -2.88 -10.67
CA SER A 158 1.76 -3.77 -10.19
C SER A 158 3.11 -3.12 -10.46
N LEU A 159 4.10 -3.40 -9.60
CA LEU A 159 5.49 -3.05 -9.89
C LEU A 159 6.00 -3.82 -11.13
N SER A 160 5.62 -5.08 -11.28
CA SER A 160 5.98 -5.93 -12.43
C SER A 160 4.90 -5.86 -13.53
N GLY A 161 5.30 -5.62 -14.78
CA GLY A 161 4.41 -5.65 -15.94
C GLY A 161 3.94 -7.07 -16.33
N GLY A 162 4.64 -8.11 -15.88
CA GLY A 162 4.39 -9.48 -16.35
C GLY A 162 3.04 -10.07 -15.94
N TYR A 163 2.38 -9.56 -14.90
CA TYR A 163 1.01 -9.98 -14.57
C TYR A 163 -0.01 -9.46 -15.58
N PHE A 164 0.11 -8.18 -15.95
CA PHE A 164 -0.73 -7.56 -16.96
C PHE A 164 -0.55 -8.23 -18.32
N GLU A 165 0.70 -8.43 -18.75
CA GLU A 165 1.01 -9.07 -20.04
C GLU A 165 0.35 -10.45 -20.13
N ARG A 166 0.55 -11.30 -19.12
CA ARG A 166 -0.01 -12.66 -19.14
C ARG A 166 -1.53 -12.68 -19.09
N LEU A 167 -2.17 -11.81 -18.30
CA LEU A 167 -3.63 -11.71 -18.26
C LEU A 167 -4.18 -11.21 -19.60
N ARG A 168 -3.58 -10.16 -20.18
CA ARG A 168 -3.96 -9.63 -21.49
C ARG A 168 -3.84 -10.70 -22.57
N ASP A 169 -2.69 -11.37 -22.64
CA ASP A 169 -2.39 -12.35 -23.68
C ASP A 169 -3.36 -13.54 -23.59
N MET A 170 -3.72 -13.99 -22.38
CA MET A 170 -4.70 -15.04 -22.16
C MET A 170 -6.07 -14.74 -22.81
N TYR A 171 -6.62 -13.53 -22.61
CA TYR A 171 -7.90 -13.10 -23.19
C TYR A 171 -7.78 -12.61 -24.64
N TRP A 172 -6.57 -12.33 -25.11
CA TRP A 172 -6.31 -12.01 -26.52
C TRP A 172 -6.25 -13.26 -27.38
N GLU A 173 -5.63 -14.33 -26.88
CA GLU A 173 -5.45 -15.60 -27.59
C GLU A 173 -6.72 -16.45 -27.61
N HIS A 174 -7.57 -16.34 -26.59
CA HIS A 174 -8.73 -17.20 -26.41
C HIS A 174 -10.03 -16.39 -26.24
N PRO A 175 -11.12 -16.76 -26.93
CA PRO A 175 -12.42 -16.12 -26.74
C PRO A 175 -13.01 -16.44 -25.36
N THR A 176 -13.76 -15.50 -24.78
CA THR A 176 -14.49 -15.70 -23.53
C THR A 176 -15.71 -16.61 -23.74
N VAL A 177 -16.00 -17.49 -22.77
CA VAL A 177 -17.18 -18.38 -22.83
C VAL A 177 -18.50 -17.62 -22.84
N THR A 178 -18.51 -16.41 -22.27
CA THR A 178 -19.68 -15.52 -22.20
C THR A 178 -19.84 -14.66 -23.45
N GLY A 179 -18.83 -14.60 -24.32
CA GLY A 179 -18.77 -13.68 -25.46
C GLY A 179 -18.54 -12.22 -25.07
N GLU A 180 -18.23 -11.91 -23.81
CA GLU A 180 -17.88 -10.57 -23.34
C GLU A 180 -16.50 -10.13 -23.84
N VAL A 181 -16.37 -8.84 -24.17
CA VAL A 181 -15.08 -8.26 -24.58
C VAL A 181 -14.33 -7.74 -23.37
N ILE A 182 -13.11 -8.23 -23.13
CA ILE A 182 -12.28 -7.85 -21.98
C ILE A 182 -11.07 -7.06 -22.47
N GLY A 183 -10.95 -5.81 -22.02
CA GLY A 183 -9.77 -4.97 -22.25
C GLY A 183 -8.91 -4.88 -20.98
N PHE A 184 -7.60 -5.07 -21.11
CA PHE A 184 -6.65 -4.90 -20.00
C PHE A 184 -5.85 -3.62 -20.16
N TYR A 185 -5.56 -2.95 -19.05
CA TYR A 185 -4.79 -1.71 -19.01
C TYR A 185 -3.83 -1.70 -17.81
N GLN A 186 -2.59 -1.22 -17.99
CA GLN A 186 -1.64 -0.99 -16.91
C GLN A 186 -0.98 0.39 -17.07
N PRO A 187 -1.26 1.36 -16.16
CA PRO A 187 -0.76 2.73 -16.30
C PRO A 187 0.76 2.86 -16.18
N SER A 188 1.40 2.04 -15.34
CA SER A 188 2.85 2.02 -15.18
C SER A 188 3.37 0.67 -14.64
N HIS A 189 4.68 0.45 -14.78
CA HIS A 189 5.40 -0.74 -14.29
C HIS A 189 6.78 -0.34 -13.75
N GLU A 190 6.83 0.30 -12.57
CA GLU A 190 8.05 0.92 -12.04
C GLU A 190 9.15 -0.07 -11.56
N GLU A 191 8.89 -1.39 -11.61
CA GLU A 191 9.71 -2.53 -11.17
C GLU A 191 10.08 -2.54 -9.68
N TYR A 192 10.56 -1.41 -9.15
CA TYR A 192 11.00 -1.21 -7.79
C TYR A 192 10.34 0.03 -7.18
N GLN A 193 10.07 -0.03 -5.87
CA GLN A 193 9.55 1.10 -5.13
C GLN A 193 10.64 2.16 -4.93
N GLN A 194 10.42 3.38 -5.46
CA GLN A 194 11.35 4.50 -5.35
C GLN A 194 10.76 5.63 -4.50
N THR A 195 10.64 5.38 -3.19
CA THR A 195 10.16 6.38 -2.22
C THR A 195 11.01 7.67 -2.31
N GLU A 196 10.40 8.81 -1.97
CA GLU A 196 10.99 10.17 -2.05
C GLU A 196 11.14 10.78 -3.45
N LYS A 197 11.00 10.00 -4.52
CA LYS A 197 10.96 10.56 -5.88
C LYS A 197 9.55 11.07 -6.20
N GLN A 198 9.41 12.39 -6.34
CA GLN A 198 8.11 13.03 -6.54
C GLN A 198 7.33 12.48 -7.75
N PHE A 199 8.00 12.20 -8.87
CA PHE A 199 7.35 11.67 -10.06
C PHE A 199 6.84 10.24 -9.86
N HIS A 200 7.64 9.37 -9.24
CA HIS A 200 7.23 8.00 -8.88
C HIS A 200 6.04 8.03 -7.91
N ASN A 201 6.07 8.88 -6.88
CA ASN A 201 4.98 9.02 -5.93
C ASN A 201 3.70 9.56 -6.58
N ARG A 202 3.82 10.46 -7.56
CA ARG A 202 2.68 10.99 -8.32
C ARG A 202 2.02 9.91 -9.17
N LYS A 203 2.79 9.04 -9.81
CA LYS A 203 2.26 7.86 -10.51
C LYS A 203 1.54 6.92 -9.55
N ALA A 204 2.18 6.57 -8.43
CA ALA A 204 1.57 5.72 -7.40
C ALA A 204 0.24 6.32 -6.88
N TRP A 205 0.18 7.63 -6.66
CA TRP A 205 -1.07 8.33 -6.29
C TRP A 205 -2.13 8.25 -7.39
N ALA A 206 -1.76 8.50 -8.65
CA ALA A 206 -2.68 8.40 -9.76
C ALA A 206 -3.24 6.98 -9.90
N GLU A 207 -2.42 5.95 -9.72
CA GLU A 207 -2.86 4.55 -9.74
C GLU A 207 -3.81 4.20 -8.60
N MET A 208 -3.52 4.63 -7.36
CA MET A 208 -4.46 4.47 -6.22
C MET A 208 -5.82 5.11 -6.52
N TYR A 209 -5.81 6.29 -7.12
CA TYR A 209 -7.02 7.00 -7.51
C TYR A 209 -7.76 6.33 -8.66
N LEU A 210 -7.05 5.83 -9.69
CA LEU A 210 -7.68 5.10 -10.79
C LEU A 210 -8.35 3.81 -10.31
N LEU A 211 -7.71 3.07 -9.40
CA LEU A 211 -8.33 1.90 -8.76
C LEU A 211 -9.60 2.26 -7.99
N SER A 212 -9.62 3.41 -7.31
CA SER A 212 -10.80 3.85 -6.56
C SER A 212 -11.99 4.21 -7.44
N LEU A 213 -11.80 4.36 -8.75
CA LEU A 213 -12.85 4.66 -9.74
C LEU A 213 -13.41 3.40 -10.44
N THR A 214 -12.99 2.21 -9.99
CA THR A 214 -13.47 0.93 -10.52
C THR A 214 -14.74 0.47 -9.81
N ASP A 215 -15.56 -0.34 -10.48
CA ASP A 215 -16.82 -0.86 -9.92
C ASP A 215 -16.55 -2.04 -8.97
N VAL A 216 -15.56 -2.87 -9.33
CA VAL A 216 -15.09 -4.00 -8.53
C VAL A 216 -13.59 -3.87 -8.31
N LEU A 217 -13.14 -4.08 -7.07
CA LEU A 217 -11.73 -4.01 -6.71
C LEU A 217 -11.24 -5.34 -6.12
N ILE A 218 -10.07 -5.77 -6.58
CA ILE A 218 -9.28 -6.86 -6.01
C ILE A 218 -8.01 -6.24 -5.43
N THR A 219 -7.69 -6.58 -4.18
CA THR A 219 -6.51 -6.05 -3.46
C THR A 219 -5.59 -7.16 -2.99
N SER A 220 -4.32 -6.83 -2.80
CA SER A 220 -3.34 -7.76 -2.23
C SER A 220 -3.27 -7.63 -0.70
N SER A 221 -3.23 -8.78 0.00
CA SER A 221 -3.02 -8.83 1.44
C SER A 221 -1.83 -7.97 1.90
N TRP A 222 -2.02 -7.26 3.01
CA TRP A 222 -1.05 -6.36 3.66
C TRP A 222 -0.72 -5.10 2.86
N SER A 223 -1.33 -4.87 1.70
CA SER A 223 -1.02 -3.71 0.87
C SER A 223 -1.79 -2.47 1.30
N THR A 224 -1.09 -1.53 1.94
CA THR A 224 -1.66 -0.20 2.27
C THR A 224 -2.06 0.59 1.03
N PHE A 225 -1.41 0.35 -0.12
CA PHE A 225 -1.80 0.91 -1.41
C PHE A 225 -3.24 0.50 -1.80
N GLY A 226 -3.58 -0.78 -1.60
CA GLY A 226 -4.93 -1.29 -1.79
C GLY A 226 -5.92 -0.70 -0.78
N TYR A 227 -5.52 -0.55 0.48
CA TYR A 227 -6.37 0.08 1.50
C TYR A 227 -6.73 1.53 1.18
N VAL A 228 -5.80 2.30 0.61
CA VAL A 228 -6.08 3.68 0.17
C VAL A 228 -7.09 3.66 -0.98
N ALA A 229 -6.85 2.86 -2.02
CA ALA A 229 -7.75 2.76 -3.18
C ALA A 229 -9.18 2.36 -2.79
N GLN A 230 -9.33 1.32 -1.96
CA GLN A 230 -10.65 0.85 -1.54
C GLN A 230 -11.38 1.91 -0.68
N SER A 231 -10.65 2.63 0.19
CA SER A 231 -11.24 3.63 1.08
C SER A 231 -11.69 4.87 0.31
N LEU A 232 -10.89 5.31 -0.68
CA LEU A 232 -11.26 6.43 -1.56
C LEU A 232 -12.49 6.12 -2.42
N GLY A 233 -12.63 4.86 -2.83
CA GLY A 233 -13.75 4.42 -3.67
C GLY A 233 -14.98 3.98 -2.88
N GLY A 234 -14.91 3.90 -1.55
CA GLY A 234 -15.96 3.30 -0.73
C GLY A 234 -16.22 1.82 -1.06
N LEU A 235 -15.19 1.11 -1.53
CA LEU A 235 -15.30 -0.24 -2.08
C LEU A 235 -15.04 -1.29 -0.99
N LYS A 236 -15.84 -2.36 -0.99
CA LYS A 236 -15.52 -3.60 -0.28
C LYS A 236 -14.84 -4.57 -1.25
N PRO A 237 -13.50 -4.64 -1.32
CA PRO A 237 -12.82 -5.48 -2.31
C PRO A 237 -12.87 -6.98 -2.01
N TRP A 238 -12.42 -7.75 -3.00
CA TRP A 238 -11.92 -9.10 -2.81
C TRP A 238 -10.43 -9.03 -2.45
N ILE A 239 -10.01 -9.70 -1.37
CA ILE A 239 -8.63 -9.70 -0.94
C ILE A 239 -7.94 -11.00 -1.34
N LEU A 240 -6.87 -10.89 -2.13
CA LEU A 240 -5.97 -12.01 -2.44
C LEU A 240 -5.19 -12.32 -1.17
N TYR A 241 -5.41 -13.50 -0.59
CA TYR A 241 -4.69 -13.95 0.60
C TYR A 241 -3.20 -14.01 0.33
N LYS A 242 -2.37 -13.68 1.33
CA LYS A 242 -0.92 -13.73 1.15
C LYS A 242 -0.47 -15.17 0.87
N PRO A 243 0.22 -15.46 -0.25
CA PRO A 243 0.79 -16.77 -0.49
C PRO A 243 1.83 -17.14 0.57
N GLU A 244 1.81 -18.41 0.99
CA GLU A 244 2.86 -19.01 1.81
C GLU A 244 3.63 -20.02 0.96
N ASN A 245 4.95 -20.11 1.16
CA ASN A 245 5.82 -21.05 0.44
C ASN A 245 5.65 -21.02 -1.10
N ARG A 246 5.36 -19.84 -1.67
CA ARG A 246 5.15 -19.64 -3.12
C ARG A 246 4.08 -20.56 -3.72
N THR A 247 3.04 -20.85 -2.94
CA THR A 247 1.89 -21.66 -3.35
C THR A 247 0.63 -20.80 -3.36
N ALA A 248 -0.22 -20.96 -4.37
CA ALA A 248 -1.49 -20.23 -4.46
C ALA A 248 -2.41 -20.67 -3.29
N PRO A 249 -2.94 -19.74 -2.48
CA PRO A 249 -3.89 -20.07 -1.42
C PRO A 249 -5.19 -20.69 -1.95
N ASP A 250 -5.81 -21.56 -1.14
CA ASP A 250 -7.18 -22.04 -1.33
C ASP A 250 -7.99 -21.81 -0.04
N PRO A 251 -9.01 -20.92 -0.03
CA PRO A 251 -9.51 -20.14 -1.17
C PRO A 251 -8.50 -19.10 -1.70
N PRO A 252 -8.55 -18.71 -2.99
CA PRO A 252 -7.60 -17.75 -3.58
C PRO A 252 -7.84 -16.32 -3.09
N CYS A 253 -9.08 -15.96 -2.79
CA CYS A 253 -9.46 -14.68 -2.22
C CYS A 253 -10.74 -14.79 -1.40
N GLY A 254 -11.04 -13.73 -0.64
CA GLY A 254 -12.27 -13.60 0.12
C GLY A 254 -12.79 -12.17 0.11
N ARG A 255 -14.10 -11.98 0.33
CA ARG A 255 -14.67 -10.64 0.44
C ARG A 255 -14.31 -10.03 1.79
N VAL A 256 -13.86 -8.78 1.80
CA VAL A 256 -13.58 -8.09 3.06
C VAL A 256 -14.87 -7.72 3.80
N MET A 257 -14.79 -7.69 5.13
CA MET A 257 -15.88 -7.33 6.05
C MET A 257 -16.32 -5.88 5.87
N SER A 258 -15.36 -4.98 5.65
CA SER A 258 -15.57 -3.54 5.48
C SER A 258 -14.49 -2.92 4.58
N MET A 259 -14.78 -1.73 4.06
CA MET A 259 -13.85 -0.91 3.28
C MET A 259 -12.70 -0.31 4.12
N GLU A 260 -12.72 -0.50 5.43
CA GLU A 260 -11.77 0.11 6.36
C GLU A 260 -10.36 -0.50 6.24
N PRO A 261 -9.30 0.31 6.39
CA PRO A 261 -7.92 -0.17 6.39
C PRO A 261 -7.63 -1.07 7.59
N CYS A 262 -6.62 -1.93 7.46
CA CYS A 262 -6.11 -2.71 8.57
C CYS A 262 -5.02 -1.95 9.34
N PHE A 263 -5.17 -1.84 10.65
CA PHE A 263 -4.11 -1.40 11.55
C PHE A 263 -3.20 -2.58 11.89
N HIS A 264 -2.00 -2.59 11.29
CA HIS A 264 -1.05 -3.73 11.33
C HIS A 264 -0.34 -3.94 12.67
N ALA A 265 -0.24 -2.91 13.52
CA ALA A 265 0.51 -2.96 14.78
C ALA A 265 -0.32 -2.44 15.97
N PRO A 266 -1.48 -3.07 16.27
CA PRO A 266 -2.32 -2.66 17.39
C PRO A 266 -1.72 -3.08 18.73
N PRO A 267 -2.01 -2.34 19.82
CA PRO A 267 -1.67 -2.79 21.16
C PRO A 267 -2.59 -3.93 21.62
N PHE A 268 -2.03 -4.90 22.35
CA PHE A 268 -2.74 -6.03 22.96
C PHE A 268 -2.72 -5.94 24.49
N TYR A 269 -3.19 -4.82 25.04
CA TYR A 269 -3.04 -4.52 26.47
C TYR A 269 -4.27 -3.85 27.07
N ASP A 270 -4.74 -4.38 28.21
CA ASP A 270 -5.76 -3.75 29.04
C ASP A 270 -5.08 -2.82 30.04
N CYS A 271 -5.26 -1.51 29.85
CA CYS A 271 -4.69 -0.48 30.70
C CYS A 271 -5.16 -0.55 32.16
N LYS A 272 -6.42 -0.97 32.39
CA LYS A 272 -7.03 -1.02 33.72
C LYS A 272 -6.59 -2.27 34.48
N ALA A 273 -6.64 -3.43 33.83
CA ALA A 273 -6.21 -4.69 34.42
C ALA A 273 -4.69 -4.90 34.39
N LYS A 274 -3.95 -4.03 33.69
CA LYS A 274 -2.49 -4.08 33.51
C LYS A 274 -1.97 -5.42 33.00
N ARG A 275 -2.65 -6.00 32.02
CA ARG A 275 -2.33 -7.31 31.45
C ARG A 275 -2.65 -7.38 29.95
N GLY A 276 -2.13 -8.39 29.27
CA GLY A 276 -2.47 -8.65 27.88
C GLY A 276 -3.96 -8.97 27.68
N ILE A 277 -4.53 -8.45 26.61
CA ILE A 277 -5.90 -8.73 26.17
C ILE A 277 -5.97 -8.76 24.64
N ASP A 278 -6.85 -9.60 24.10
CA ASP A 278 -7.25 -9.53 22.70
C ASP A 278 -8.16 -8.32 22.48
N THR A 279 -7.60 -7.27 21.89
CA THR A 279 -8.30 -6.01 21.59
C THR A 279 -9.27 -6.13 20.41
N GLY A 280 -9.19 -7.18 19.60
CA GLY A 280 -10.14 -7.49 18.51
C GLY A 280 -11.40 -8.21 18.96
N ALA A 281 -11.47 -8.61 20.23
CA ALA A 281 -12.61 -9.29 20.83
C ALA A 281 -13.36 -8.43 21.88
N VAL A 282 -12.96 -7.17 22.09
CA VAL A 282 -13.53 -6.31 23.15
C VAL A 282 -14.86 -5.69 22.76
N VAL A 283 -14.99 -5.18 21.52
CA VAL A 283 -16.19 -4.51 21.01
C VAL A 283 -16.56 -5.04 19.64
N PRO A 284 -17.84 -5.05 19.26
CA PRO A 284 -18.28 -5.72 18.03
C PRO A 284 -17.82 -5.06 16.73
N HIS A 285 -17.60 -3.74 16.75
CA HIS A 285 -17.18 -2.92 15.60
C HIS A 285 -15.66 -2.84 15.41
N VAL A 286 -14.88 -3.54 16.23
CA VAL A 286 -13.43 -3.71 16.04
C VAL A 286 -13.17 -5.21 15.93
N ARG A 287 -12.58 -5.65 14.82
CA ARG A 287 -12.28 -7.06 14.56
C ARG A 287 -10.87 -7.22 14.01
N HIS A 288 -10.35 -8.45 14.08
CA HIS A 288 -9.13 -8.80 13.38
C HIS A 288 -9.30 -8.70 11.87
N CYS A 289 -8.23 -8.27 11.18
CA CYS A 289 -8.27 -8.14 9.73
C CYS A 289 -8.28 -9.50 9.03
N GLU A 290 -8.83 -9.52 7.81
CA GLU A 290 -8.95 -10.71 6.97
C GLU A 290 -7.59 -11.16 6.43
N ASP A 291 -6.68 -10.21 6.22
CA ASP A 291 -5.36 -10.44 5.63
C ASP A 291 -4.23 -10.45 6.65
N MET A 292 -4.40 -9.80 7.81
CA MET A 292 -3.42 -9.76 8.88
C MET A 292 -4.09 -10.14 10.21
N SER A 293 -3.92 -11.40 10.63
CA SER A 293 -4.66 -11.99 11.75
C SER A 293 -4.43 -11.30 13.09
N TRP A 294 -3.30 -10.62 13.28
CA TRP A 294 -3.02 -9.81 14.47
C TRP A 294 -3.35 -8.32 14.28
N GLY A 295 -3.70 -7.89 13.08
CA GLY A 295 -4.14 -6.53 12.81
C GLY A 295 -5.56 -6.29 13.33
N LEU A 296 -5.97 -5.02 13.40
CA LEU A 296 -7.34 -4.64 13.73
C LEU A 296 -7.93 -3.73 12.66
N LYS A 297 -9.23 -3.87 12.39
CA LYS A 297 -9.99 -2.95 11.55
C LYS A 297 -11.38 -2.68 12.10
N LEU A 298 -11.94 -1.56 11.66
CA LEU A 298 -13.32 -1.22 11.94
C LEU A 298 -14.25 -2.03 11.04
N VAL A 299 -15.32 -2.57 11.62
CA VAL A 299 -16.38 -3.25 10.88
C VAL A 299 -17.73 -2.65 11.25
N ASP A 300 -18.63 -2.62 10.29
CA ASP A 300 -19.97 -2.13 10.53
C ASP A 300 -20.80 -3.20 11.27
N ASN A 301 -21.57 -2.78 12.27
CA ASN A 301 -22.59 -3.62 12.88
C ASN A 301 -23.79 -3.55 11.95
N GLY A 302 -24.14 -4.64 11.26
CA GLY A 302 -25.14 -4.68 10.17
C GLY A 302 -26.58 -4.26 10.50
N SER A 303 -26.80 -3.04 10.98
CA SER A 303 -28.10 -2.43 11.26
C SER A 303 -28.38 -1.13 10.51
N GLU A 304 -27.45 -0.56 9.75
CA GLU A 304 -27.73 0.64 8.95
C GLU A 304 -27.02 0.59 7.61
N LEU A 305 -27.79 0.25 6.56
CA LEU A 305 -27.71 0.76 5.18
C LEU A 305 -28.71 -0.05 4.33
N LYS A 306 -29.98 0.00 4.75
CA LYS A 306 -31.13 -0.08 3.83
C LYS A 306 -31.66 1.35 3.72
N ALA A 307 -31.13 2.10 2.79
CA ALA A 307 -31.70 3.36 2.32
C ALA A 307 -31.71 3.31 0.79
#